data_AF-A0A5D6UX64-F1
#
_entry.id   AF-A0A5D6UX64-F1
#
_cell.length_a   1.000
_cell.length_b   1.000
_cell.length_c   1.000
_cell.angle_alpha   90.00
_cell.angle_beta   90.00
_cell.angle_gamma   90.00
#
_symmetry.space_group_name_H-M   'P 1'
#
loop_
_entity.id
_entity.type
_entity.pdbx_description
1 polymer ?
#
loop_
_entity_poly.entity_id
_entity_poly.type
_entity_poly.pdbx_seq_one_letter_code
_entity_poly.pdbx_strand_id
1 'polypeptide(L)'
;MCAARAANGGPCPQFSPWTAVYYFYRWQRLGLRQRLNKVINALDRMAHERTPTPALACVDSQSVRLAPRIYEHRGLGAGKLVNGRKRQILTDSSGRIWAAHVHAAHRHDSTGALAMLAHRT
;
A
#
# COMPACT_ATOMS: atom_id res chain seq x y z
N MET A 1 5.07 25.83 3.87
CA MET A 1 4.27 26.25 5.05
C MET A 1 3.05 26.97 4.51
N CYS A 2 1.84 26.51 4.84
CA CYS A 2 0.60 27.11 4.31
C CYS A 2 0.39 28.47 5.00
N ALA A 3 0.77 29.56 4.34
CA ALA A 3 0.66 30.93 4.87
C ALA A 3 -0.68 31.60 4.55
N ALA A 4 -1.62 30.89 3.91
CA ALA A 4 -2.92 31.45 3.54
C ALA A 4 -4.05 30.80 4.35
N ARG A 5 -4.90 31.64 4.97
CA ARG A 5 -6.22 31.24 5.49
C ARG A 5 -7.02 30.58 4.38
N ALA A 6 -7.74 29.50 4.68
CA ALA A 6 -8.73 28.97 3.74
C ALA A 6 -9.76 30.07 3.42
N ALA A 7 -10.16 30.20 2.15
CA ALA A 7 -11.10 31.24 1.68
C ALA A 7 -12.45 31.25 2.44
N ASN A 8 -12.76 30.19 3.18
CA ASN A 8 -14.01 30.00 3.93
C ASN A 8 -13.85 30.10 5.47
N GLY A 9 -12.75 30.65 5.98
CA GLY A 9 -12.55 30.85 7.43
C GLY A 9 -12.34 29.57 8.27
N GLY A 10 -12.34 28.39 7.63
CA GLY A 10 -11.99 27.13 8.29
C GLY A 10 -10.49 26.99 8.57
N PRO A 11 -10.10 26.09 9.50
CA PRO A 11 -8.68 25.83 9.76
C PRO A 11 -7.98 25.38 8.48
N CYS A 12 -6.84 25.99 8.19
CA CYS A 12 -6.02 25.58 7.04
C CYS A 12 -5.70 24.10 7.17
N PRO A 13 -5.78 23.31 6.08
CA PRO A 13 -5.38 21.91 6.13
C PRO A 13 -3.94 21.84 6.64
N GLN A 14 -3.73 21.20 7.78
CA GLN A 14 -2.40 20.99 8.33
C GLN A 14 -1.72 19.93 7.46
N PHE A 15 -0.96 20.38 6.46
CA PHE A 15 -0.17 19.48 5.64
C PHE A 15 1.09 19.06 6.41
N SER A 16 1.50 17.81 6.23
CA SER A 16 2.76 17.31 6.78
C SER A 16 3.94 18.19 6.32
N PRO A 17 4.98 18.37 7.15
CA PRO A 17 6.20 19.08 6.75
C PRO A 17 6.78 18.50 5.44
N TRP A 18 7.24 19.38 4.55
CA TRP A 18 7.79 18.97 3.24
C TRP A 18 8.94 17.97 3.39
N THR A 19 9.75 18.11 4.42
CA THR A 19 10.84 17.19 4.75
C THR A 19 10.34 15.75 4.94
N ALA A 20 9.25 15.54 5.67
CA ALA A 20 8.67 14.22 5.88
C ALA A 20 8.18 13.61 4.56
N VAL A 21 7.54 14.41 3.70
CA VAL A 21 7.07 13.99 2.37
C VAL A 21 8.26 13.60 1.49
N TYR A 22 9.30 14.43 1.46
CA TYR A 22 10.54 14.16 0.71
C TYR A 22 11.19 12.84 1.12
N TYR A 23 11.40 12.62 2.43
CA TYR A 23 12.01 11.39 2.92
C TYR A 23 11.14 10.17 2.68
N PHE A 24 9.81 10.30 2.79
CA PHE A 24 8.89 9.22 2.47
C PHE A 24 9.04 8.73 1.02
N TYR A 25 9.06 9.64 0.05
CA TYR A 25 9.28 9.28 -1.35
C TYR A 25 10.69 8.74 -1.60
N ARG A 26 11.71 9.31 -0.95
CA ARG A 26 13.08 8.80 -1.03
C ARG A 26 13.17 7.35 -0.53
N TRP A 27 12.59 7.05 0.63
CA TRP A 27 12.56 5.71 1.22
C TRP A 27 11.75 4.73 0.40
N GLN A 28 10.65 5.19 -0.22
CA GLN A 28 9.89 4.38 -1.16
C GLN A 28 10.74 3.97 -2.36
N ARG A 29 11.47 4.91 -2.98
CA ARG A 29 12.37 4.64 -4.11
C ARG A 29 13.52 3.70 -3.76
N LEU A 30 14.01 3.77 -2.52
CA LEU A 30 15.06 2.88 -2.01
C LEU A 30 14.53 1.49 -1.57
N GLY A 31 13.22 1.27 -1.61
CA GLY A 31 12.60 0.03 -1.10
C GLY A 31 12.70 -0.14 0.41
N LEU A 32 13.10 0.90 1.15
CA LEU A 32 13.35 0.85 2.60
C LEU A 32 12.10 0.46 3.38
N ARG A 33 10.94 1.00 2.99
CA ARG A 33 9.65 0.70 3.63
C ARG A 33 9.35 -0.79 3.66
N GLN A 34 9.62 -1.50 2.56
CA GLN A 34 9.33 -2.92 2.47
C GLN A 34 10.34 -3.75 3.28
N ARG A 35 11.61 -3.36 3.29
CA ARG A 35 12.65 -4.02 4.11
C ARG A 35 12.34 -3.86 5.60
N LEU A 36 12.03 -2.64 6.04
CA LEU A 36 11.64 -2.37 7.43
C LEU A 36 10.41 -3.17 7.84
N ASN A 37 9.38 -3.20 6.98
CA ASN A 37 8.15 -3.94 7.26
C ASN A 37 8.42 -5.44 7.49
N LYS A 38 9.29 -6.06 6.67
CA LYS A 38 9.69 -7.46 6.86
C LYS A 38 10.40 -7.69 8.20
N VAL A 39 11.37 -6.83 8.55
CA VAL A 39 12.12 -6.95 9.81
C VAL A 39 11.19 -6.78 11.01
N ILE A 40 10.33 -5.75 10.99
CA ILE A 40 9.38 -5.50 12.08
C ILE A 40 8.39 -6.66 12.23
N ASN A 41 7.85 -7.18 11.13
CA ASN A 41 6.96 -8.35 11.17
C ASN A 41 7.67 -9.59 11.71
N ALA A 42 8.93 -9.82 11.34
CA ALA A 42 9.70 -10.95 11.85
C ALA A 42 9.95 -10.84 13.36
N LEU A 43 10.34 -9.65 13.83
CA LEU A 43 10.53 -9.37 15.26
C LEU A 43 9.23 -9.54 16.05
N ASP A 44 8.13 -9.00 15.54
CA ASP A 44 6.83 -9.12 16.19
C ASP A 44 6.35 -10.58 16.23
N ARG A 45 6.64 -11.38 15.20
CA ARG A 45 6.36 -12.82 15.22
C ARG A 45 7.21 -13.58 16.24
N MET A 46 8.50 -13.26 16.33
CA MET A 46 9.38 -13.84 17.34
C MET A 46 8.94 -13.48 18.77
N ALA A 47 8.44 -12.26 18.98
CA ALA A 47 7.88 -11.84 20.25
C ALA A 47 6.60 -12.61 20.64
N HIS A 48 5.91 -13.20 19.67
CA HIS A 48 4.76 -14.10 19.87
C HIS A 48 5.15 -15.58 19.78
N GLU A 49 6.43 -15.91 19.96
CA GLU A 49 6.96 -17.29 19.94
C GLU A 49 6.69 -18.03 18.61
N ARG A 50 6.60 -17.30 17.51
CA ARG A 50 6.41 -17.86 16.16
C ARG A 50 7.68 -17.77 15.34
N THR A 51 7.77 -18.61 14.30
CA THR A 51 8.82 -18.51 13.28
C THR A 51 8.82 -17.12 12.63
N PRO A 52 10.00 -16.54 12.34
CA PRO A 52 10.10 -15.18 11.79
C PRO A 52 9.39 -15.04 10.45
N THR A 53 9.41 -16.09 9.62
CA THR A 53 8.65 -16.16 8.37
C THR A 53 7.32 -16.89 8.56
N PRO A 54 6.24 -16.48 7.88
CA PRO A 54 4.94 -17.13 7.96
C PRO A 54 4.91 -18.40 7.12
N ALA A 55 4.32 -19.47 7.66
CA ALA A 55 4.09 -20.72 6.91
C ALA A 55 2.92 -20.60 5.91
N LEU A 56 1.96 -19.72 6.21
CA LEU A 56 0.78 -19.47 5.39
C LEU A 56 0.60 -17.96 5.24
N ALA A 57 0.28 -17.53 4.02
CA ALA A 57 -0.08 -16.16 3.72
C ALA A 57 -1.31 -16.11 2.81
N CYS A 58 -2.19 -15.14 3.05
CA CYS A 58 -3.38 -14.88 2.27
C CYS A 58 -3.13 -13.68 1.36
N VAL A 59 -3.59 -13.77 0.11
CA VAL A 59 -3.59 -12.65 -0.83
C VAL A 59 -5.04 -12.28 -1.12
N ASP A 60 -5.36 -11.02 -0.88
CA ASP A 60 -6.66 -10.45 -1.25
C ASP A 60 -6.47 -9.22 -2.13
N SER A 61 -7.48 -8.94 -2.96
CA SER A 61 -7.49 -7.80 -3.87
C SER A 61 -8.66 -6.85 -3.60
N GLN A 62 -8.36 -5.55 -3.57
CA GLN A 62 -9.37 -4.52 -3.38
C GLN A 62 -9.25 -3.44 -4.45
N SER A 63 -10.35 -3.15 -5.12
CA SER A 63 -10.44 -2.05 -6.08
C SER A 63 -11.01 -0.79 -5.43
N VAL A 64 -10.41 0.36 -5.72
CA VAL A 64 -10.82 1.67 -5.20
C VAL A 64 -11.00 2.63 -6.37
N ARG A 65 -12.12 3.34 -6.38
CA ARG A 65 -12.42 4.37 -7.38
C ARG A 65 -11.45 5.54 -7.21
N LEU A 66 -10.86 6.00 -8.32
CA LEU A 66 -9.95 7.14 -8.30
C LEU A 66 -10.68 8.46 -8.55
N ALA A 67 -10.11 9.54 -8.00
CA ALA A 67 -10.54 10.89 -8.32
C ALA A 67 -10.34 11.17 -9.83
N PRO A 68 -11.18 12.01 -10.46
CA PRO A 68 -11.14 12.24 -11.90
C PRO A 68 -9.76 12.63 -12.46
N ARG A 69 -8.99 13.43 -11.71
CA ARG A 69 -7.67 13.95 -12.11
C ARG A 69 -6.48 12.98 -11.96
N ILE A 70 -6.70 11.78 -11.42
CA ILE A 70 -5.63 10.79 -11.23
C ILE A 70 -5.64 9.84 -12.44
N TYR A 71 -4.54 9.81 -13.19
CA TYR A 71 -4.41 8.99 -14.39
C TYR A 71 -3.50 7.78 -14.21
N GLU A 72 -2.49 7.86 -13.32
CA GLU A 72 -1.52 6.76 -13.20
C GLU A 72 -2.21 5.52 -12.63
N HIS A 73 -1.79 4.34 -13.09
CA HIS A 73 -2.35 3.05 -12.69
C HIS A 73 -3.90 3.03 -12.70
N ARG A 74 -4.56 3.72 -13.62
CA ARG A 74 -6.03 3.74 -13.71
C ARG A 74 -6.53 2.67 -14.68
N GLY A 75 -7.66 2.04 -14.35
CA GLY A 75 -8.35 1.11 -15.24
C GLY A 75 -9.79 0.89 -14.82
N LEU A 76 -10.63 0.47 -15.77
CA LEU A 76 -11.99 0.01 -15.48
C LEU A 76 -11.95 -1.50 -15.20
N GLY A 77 -12.28 -1.91 -13.97
CA GLY A 77 -12.41 -3.32 -13.65
C GLY A 77 -13.67 -3.92 -14.27
N ALA A 78 -13.55 -5.00 -15.03
CA ALA A 78 -14.68 -5.61 -15.75
C ALA A 78 -15.79 -6.16 -14.84
N GLY A 79 -15.45 -6.65 -13.63
CA GLY A 79 -16.42 -7.20 -12.69
C GLY A 79 -17.24 -6.12 -11.97
N LYS A 80 -16.61 -5.40 -11.03
CA LYS A 80 -17.29 -4.39 -10.19
C LYS A 80 -17.46 -3.02 -10.87
N LEU A 81 -17.04 -2.88 -12.13
CA LEU A 81 -17.07 -1.64 -12.92
C LEU A 81 -16.43 -0.43 -12.20
N VAL A 82 -15.40 -0.70 -11.39
CA VAL A 82 -14.68 0.34 -10.66
C VAL A 82 -13.65 0.98 -11.59
N ASN A 83 -13.84 2.26 -11.91
CA ASN A 83 -12.83 3.08 -12.59
C ASN A 83 -11.79 3.56 -11.58
N GLY A 84 -10.68 2.82 -11.46
CA GLY A 84 -9.63 3.20 -10.53
C GLY A 84 -8.44 2.25 -10.46
N ARG A 85 -7.91 2.08 -9.25
CA ARG A 85 -6.75 1.25 -8.92
C ARG A 85 -7.19 0.01 -8.16
N LYS A 86 -6.45 -1.08 -8.30
CA LYS A 86 -6.58 -2.28 -7.49
C LYS A 86 -5.31 -2.46 -6.67
N ARG A 87 -5.47 -2.73 -5.39
CA ARG A 87 -4.39 -3.11 -4.48
C ARG A 87 -4.51 -4.58 -4.16
N GLN A 88 -3.39 -5.28 -4.22
CA GLN A 88 -3.27 -6.62 -3.67
C GLN A 88 -2.45 -6.55 -2.41
N ILE A 89 -2.91 -7.25 -1.37
CA ILE A 89 -2.30 -7.24 -0.05
C ILE A 89 -1.99 -8.69 0.33
N LEU A 90 -0.75 -8.93 0.71
CA LEU A 90 -0.29 -10.19 1.27
C LEU A 90 -0.31 -10.07 2.80
N THR A 91 -1.08 -10.92 3.47
CA THR A 91 -1.14 -10.96 4.94
C THR A 91 -0.75 -12.32 5.49
N ASP A 92 -0.20 -12.38 6.70
CA ASP A 92 -0.03 -13.66 7.41
C ASP A 92 -1.31 -14.10 8.14
N SER A 93 -1.24 -15.28 8.77
CA SER A 93 -2.34 -15.85 9.57
C SER A 93 -2.72 -15.04 10.81
N SER A 94 -1.94 -14.03 11.19
CA SER A 94 -2.24 -13.11 12.28
C SER A 94 -2.68 -11.73 11.78
N GLY A 95 -2.86 -11.55 10.47
CA GLY A 95 -3.28 -10.28 9.88
C GLY A 95 -2.14 -9.26 9.64
N ARG A 96 -0.87 -9.63 9.83
CA ARG A 96 0.26 -8.73 9.52
C ARG A 96 0.37 -8.53 8.03
N ILE A 97 0.54 -7.29 7.57
CA ILE A 97 0.73 -7.00 6.14
C ILE A 97 2.19 -7.21 5.79
N TRP A 98 2.48 -8.09 4.84
CA TRP A 98 3.84 -8.41 4.37
C TRP A 98 4.23 -7.65 3.11
N ALA A 99 3.28 -7.48 2.20
CA ALA A 99 3.48 -6.74 0.97
C ALA A 99 2.16 -6.15 0.47
N ALA A 100 2.28 -5.08 -0.32
CA ALA A 100 1.18 -4.52 -1.06
C ALA A 100 1.66 -4.12 -2.47
N HIS A 101 0.88 -4.46 -3.49
CA HIS A 101 1.14 -4.06 -4.87
C HIS A 101 -0.10 -3.37 -5.42
N VAL A 102 0.11 -2.19 -5.99
CA VAL A 102 -0.96 -1.37 -6.56
C VAL A 102 -0.80 -1.33 -8.06
N HIS A 103 -1.87 -1.64 -8.77
CA HIS A 103 -1.91 -1.62 -10.22
C HIS A 103 -3.28 -1.13 -10.71
N ALA A 104 -3.43 -1.01 -12.02
CA ALA A 104 -4.69 -0.62 -12.61
C ALA A 104 -5.80 -1.66 -12.38
N ALA A 105 -7.03 -1.20 -12.15
CA ALA A 105 -8.13 -2.07 -11.75
C ALA A 105 -8.60 -3.04 -12.86
N HIS A 106 -8.25 -2.77 -14.12
CA HIS A 106 -8.56 -3.66 -15.25
C HIS A 106 -7.71 -4.95 -15.26
N ARG A 107 -6.59 -5.01 -14.53
CA ARG A 107 -5.75 -6.21 -14.49
C ARG A 107 -6.39 -7.31 -13.64
N HIS A 108 -6.25 -8.54 -14.12
CA HIS A 108 -6.76 -9.73 -13.45
C HIS A 108 -5.98 -10.05 -12.16
N ASP A 109 -6.66 -10.66 -11.21
CA ASP A 109 -6.11 -10.87 -9.86
C ASP A 109 -4.98 -11.90 -9.86
N SER A 110 -5.06 -12.93 -10.69
CA SER A 110 -3.97 -13.91 -10.86
C SER A 110 -2.65 -13.25 -11.27
N THR A 111 -2.68 -12.32 -12.22
CA THR A 111 -1.49 -11.59 -12.67
C THR A 111 -0.95 -10.66 -11.58
N GLY A 112 -1.84 -9.97 -10.84
CA GLY A 112 -1.41 -9.15 -9.72
C GLY A 112 -0.83 -9.97 -8.56
N ALA A 113 -1.32 -11.19 -8.35
CA ALA A 113 -0.93 -12.06 -7.24
C ALA A 113 0.44 -12.69 -7.50
N LEU A 114 0.80 -12.89 -8.76
CA LEU A 114 2.14 -13.32 -9.14
C LEU A 114 3.23 -12.37 -8.59
N ALA A 115 2.95 -11.06 -8.58
CA ALA A 115 3.87 -10.07 -8.02
C ALA A 115 4.05 -10.20 -6.50
N MET A 116 3.10 -10.81 -5.78
CA MET A 116 3.21 -11.07 -4.34
C MET A 116 4.14 -12.22 -3.99
N LEU A 117 4.34 -13.18 -4.90
CA LEU A 117 5.13 -14.39 -4.61
C LEU A 117 6.59 -14.08 -4.26
N ALA A 118 7.15 -12.98 -4.77
CA ALA A 118 8.49 -12.52 -4.45
C ALA A 118 8.63 -12.01 -2.99
N HIS A 119 7.53 -11.87 -2.26
CA HIS A 119 7.49 -11.30 -0.92
C HIS A 119 7.14 -12.31 0.18
N ARG A 120 7.09 -13.61 -0.16
CA ARG A 120 6.76 -14.70 0.77
C ARG A 120 7.87 -15.04 1.77
N THR A 121 9.11 -14.60 1.52
CA THR A 121 10.30 -14.84 2.36
C THR A 121 10.84 -13.56 2.99
#